data_AF-A0A522D5K5-F1
#
_entry.id   AF-A0A522D5K5-F1
#
_cell.length_a   1.000
_cell.length_b   1.000
_cell.length_c   1.000
_cell.angle_alpha   90.00
_cell.angle_beta   90.00
_cell.angle_gamma   90.00
#
_symmetry.space_group_name_H-M   'P 1'
#
loop_
_entity.id
_entity.type
_entity.pdbx_description
1 polymer ?
#
loop_
_entity_poly.entity_id
_entity_poly.type
_entity_poly.pdbx_seq_one_letter_code
_entity_poly.pdbx_strand_id
1 'polypeptide(L)'
;METVYDWITVAIFGGLVVLFLHRSVQPGEPQDTILHYLPPSVGCAVANYFGNEGQGLVSFLIVAGVLLYVALVLKPFGLKFPPSKR
;
A
#
# COMPACT_ATOMS: atom_id res chain seq x y z
N MET A 1 -15.97 2.27 -11.91
CA MET A 1 -15.56 0.93 -11.47
C MET A 1 -15.72 0.00 -12.65
N GLU A 2 -14.93 0.24 -13.69
CA GLU A 2 -15.06 -0.49 -14.97
C GLU A 2 -13.71 -1.01 -15.49
N THR A 3 -12.57 -0.57 -14.94
CA THR A 3 -11.23 -0.97 -15.41
C THR A 3 -10.53 -1.92 -14.42
N VAL A 4 -9.55 -2.67 -14.92
CA VAL A 4 -8.67 -3.51 -14.09
C VAL A 4 -7.91 -2.69 -13.04
N TYR A 5 -7.60 -1.43 -13.35
CA TYR A 5 -6.90 -0.53 -12.44
C TYR A 5 -7.76 -0.12 -11.24
N ASP A 6 -9.06 0.10 -11.45
CA ASP A 6 -10.00 0.39 -10.37
C ASP A 6 -9.97 -0.76 -9.33
N TRP A 7 -10.04 -2.01 -9.80
CA TRP A 7 -10.02 -3.19 -8.92
C TRP A 7 -8.69 -3.38 -8.19
N ILE A 8 -7.56 -3.20 -8.89
CA ILE A 8 -6.23 -3.32 -8.28
C ILE A 8 -6.02 -2.26 -7.20
N THR A 9 -6.29 -0.99 -7.52
CA THR A 9 -6.05 0.11 -6.59
C THR A 9 -6.98 0.06 -5.38
N VAL A 10 -8.25 -0.34 -5.57
CA VAL A 10 -9.19 -0.59 -4.47
C VAL A 10 -8.74 -1.76 -3.60
N ALA A 11 -8.28 -2.87 -4.18
CA ALA A 11 -7.79 -4.01 -3.40
C ALA A 11 -6.58 -3.62 -2.52
N ILE A 12 -5.63 -2.88 -3.07
CA ILE A 12 -4.46 -2.38 -2.33
C ILE A 12 -4.90 -1.41 -1.23
N PHE A 13 -5.76 -0.45 -1.55
CA PHE A 13 -6.27 0.52 -0.58
C PHE A 13 -7.09 -0.15 0.53
N GLY A 14 -7.95 -1.09 0.20
CA GLY A 14 -8.69 -1.91 1.17
C GLY A 14 -7.75 -2.68 2.08
N GLY A 15 -6.68 -3.26 1.54
CA GLY A 15 -5.62 -3.89 2.33
C GLY A 15 -4.93 -2.93 3.31
N LEU A 16 -4.66 -1.69 2.89
CA LEU A 16 -4.10 -0.65 3.77
C LEU A 16 -5.04 -0.31 4.93
N VAL A 17 -6.34 -0.17 4.65
CA VAL A 17 -7.36 0.12 5.68
C VAL A 17 -7.45 -1.04 6.66
N VAL A 18 -7.50 -2.28 6.19
CA VAL A 18 -7.51 -3.47 7.06
C VAL A 18 -6.25 -3.52 7.92
N LEU A 19 -5.08 -3.28 7.34
CA LEU A 19 -3.81 -3.23 8.09
C LEU A 19 -3.83 -2.16 9.18
N PHE A 20 -4.29 -0.95 8.82
CA PHE A 20 -4.41 0.16 9.76
C PHE A 20 -5.35 -0.18 10.92
N LEU A 21 -6.53 -0.71 10.62
CA LEU A 21 -7.51 -1.08 11.64
C LEU A 21 -6.98 -2.20 12.55
N HIS A 22 -6.36 -3.23 11.96
CA HIS A 22 -5.75 -4.33 12.72
C HIS A 22 -4.71 -3.84 13.72
N ARG A 23 -3.77 -2.98 13.28
CA ARG A 23 -2.75 -2.38 14.16
C ARG A 23 -3.32 -1.38 15.17
N SER A 24 -4.45 -0.77 14.86
CA SER A 24 -5.10 0.18 15.78
C SER A 24 -5.77 -0.53 16.97
N VAL A 25 -6.19 -1.78 16.79
CA VAL A 25 -6.87 -2.57 17.83
C VAL A 25 -5.97 -3.57 18.54
N GLN A 26 -4.78 -3.86 18.00
CA GLN A 26 -3.88 -4.87 18.54
C GLN A 26 -2.99 -4.30 19.67
N PRO A 27 -3.05 -4.84 20.90
CA PRO A 27 -2.21 -4.39 21.99
C PRO A 27 -0.75 -4.82 21.78
N GLY A 28 0.21 -3.90 21.96
CA GLY A 28 1.65 -4.23 22.02
C GLY A 28 2.45 -4.06 20.72
N GLU A 29 1.82 -3.71 19.60
CA GLU A 29 2.52 -3.25 18.40
C GLU A 29 2.71 -1.72 18.44
N PRO A 30 3.80 -1.16 17.88
CA PRO A 30 3.92 0.27 17.68
C PRO A 30 2.73 0.77 16.85
N GLN A 31 1.92 1.68 17.40
CA GLN A 31 0.84 2.29 16.65
C GLN A 31 1.47 3.18 15.56
N ASP A 32 1.26 2.78 14.31
CA ASP A 32 1.63 3.62 13.18
C ASP A 32 0.76 4.87 13.17
N THR A 33 1.38 6.04 12.99
CA THR A 33 0.61 7.25 12.75
C THR A 33 -0.13 7.14 11.41
N ILE A 34 -1.35 7.68 11.37
CA ILE A 34 -2.20 7.70 10.16
C ILE A 34 -1.48 8.30 8.94
N LEU A 35 -0.52 9.20 9.19
CA LEU A 35 0.31 9.82 8.16
C LEU A 35 1.13 8.82 7.34
N HIS A 36 1.50 7.65 7.89
CA HIS A 36 2.21 6.63 7.10
C HIS A 36 1.33 5.97 6.03
N TYR A 37 0.01 6.02 6.19
CA TYR A 37 -0.95 5.46 5.26
C TYR A 37 -1.37 6.46 4.18
N LEU A 38 -1.10 7.76 4.38
CA LEU A 38 -1.44 8.80 3.42
C LEU A 38 -0.66 8.66 2.09
N PRO A 39 0.70 8.52 2.07
CA PRO A 39 1.44 8.33 0.83
C PRO A 39 0.98 7.14 -0.03
N PRO A 40 0.80 5.91 0.51
CA PRO A 40 0.35 4.80 -0.31
C PRO A 40 -1.11 4.97 -0.77
N SER A 41 -1.96 5.63 0.03
CA SER A 41 -3.33 5.97 -0.36
C SER A 41 -3.40 6.94 -1.53
N VAL A 42 -2.61 8.01 -1.48
CA VAL A 42 -2.48 8.97 -2.59
C VAL A 42 -1.88 8.27 -3.81
N GLY A 43 -0.89 7.40 -3.61
CA GLY A 43 -0.31 6.58 -4.68
C GLY A 43 -1.35 5.72 -5.41
N CYS A 44 -2.26 5.06 -4.68
CA CYS A 44 -3.37 4.32 -5.29
C CYS A 44 -4.29 5.24 -6.12
N ALA A 45 -4.65 6.41 -5.61
CA ALA A 45 -5.51 7.34 -6.36
C ALA A 45 -4.84 7.83 -7.66
N VAL A 46 -3.56 8.19 -7.59
CA VAL A 46 -2.78 8.66 -8.75
C VAL A 46 -2.54 7.52 -9.75
N ALA A 47 -2.23 6.32 -9.29
CA ALA A 47 -2.09 5.14 -10.16
C ALA A 47 -3.40 4.83 -10.91
N ASN A 48 -4.55 4.97 -10.24
CA ASN A 48 -5.84 4.73 -10.87
C ASN A 48 -6.13 5.76 -11.97
N TYR A 49 -5.87 7.04 -11.69
CA TYR A 49 -6.03 8.12 -12.66
C TYR A 49 -5.21 7.87 -13.94
N PHE A 50 -3.91 7.62 -13.81
CA PHE A 50 -3.04 7.35 -14.97
C PHE A 50 -3.39 6.03 -15.69
N GLY A 51 -3.82 5.00 -14.95
CA GLY A 51 -4.27 3.74 -15.54
C GLY A 51 -5.50 3.92 -16.42
N ASN A 52 -6.46 4.72 -15.95
CA ASN A 52 -7.70 5.02 -16.68
C ASN A 52 -7.47 5.95 -17.89
N GLU A 53 -6.44 6.78 -17.89
CA GLU A 53 -5.97 7.59 -19.04
C GLU A 53 -5.16 6.78 -20.07
N GLY A 54 -5.06 5.45 -19.91
CA GLY A 54 -4.34 4.57 -20.84
C GLY A 54 -2.82 4.52 -20.64
N GLN A 55 -2.29 5.20 -19.61
CA GLN A 55 -0.85 5.20 -19.27
C GLN A 55 -0.49 4.00 -18.39
N GLY A 56 -0.71 2.78 -18.90
CA GLY A 56 -0.55 1.54 -18.12
C GLY A 56 0.84 1.36 -17.51
N LEU A 57 1.90 1.75 -18.22
CA LEU A 57 3.27 1.66 -17.70
C LEU A 57 3.50 2.58 -16.49
N VAL A 58 3.00 3.83 -16.58
CA VAL A 58 3.12 4.81 -15.48
C VAL A 58 2.33 4.32 -14.27
N SER A 59 1.09 3.87 -14.48
CA SER A 59 0.25 3.29 -13.43
C SER A 59 0.93 2.11 -12.73
N PHE A 60 1.49 1.17 -13.51
CA PHE A 60 2.21 0.02 -12.99
C PHE A 60 3.40 0.42 -12.11
N LEU A 61 4.21 1.39 -12.56
CA LEU A 61 5.35 1.88 -11.78
C LEU A 61 4.93 2.52 -10.45
N ILE A 62 3.82 3.27 -10.44
CA ILE A 62 3.28 3.86 -9.22
C ILE A 62 2.78 2.77 -8.27
N VAL A 63 2.03 1.78 -8.77
CA VAL A 63 1.57 0.63 -7.96
C VAL A 63 2.75 -0.13 -7.37
N ALA A 64 3.79 -0.41 -8.16
CA ALA A 64 5.00 -1.07 -7.68
C ALA A 64 5.70 -0.25 -6.58
N GLY A 65 5.77 1.07 -6.73
CA GLY A 65 6.28 1.98 -5.70
C GLY A 65 5.45 1.96 -4.41
N VAL A 66 4.12 1.93 -4.52
CA VAL A 66 3.22 1.79 -3.37
C VAL A 66 3.49 0.48 -2.63
N LEU A 67 3.55 -0.64 -3.36
CA LEU A 67 3.82 -1.96 -2.76
C LEU A 67 5.19 -2.01 -2.09
N LEU A 68 6.21 -1.40 -2.71
CA LEU A 68 7.54 -1.30 -2.13
C LEU A 68 7.54 -0.48 -0.83
N TYR A 69 6.85 0.66 -0.82
CA TYR A 69 6.68 1.47 0.40
C TYR A 69 5.97 0.66 1.49
N VAL A 70 4.88 -0.04 1.16
CA VAL A 70 4.17 -0.89 2.12
C VAL A 70 5.08 -1.97 2.69
N ALA A 71 5.88 -2.63 1.85
CA ALA A 71 6.80 -3.66 2.30
C ALA A 71 7.93 -3.12 3.19
N LEU A 72 8.51 -1.96 2.86
CA LEU A 72 9.70 -1.42 3.54
C LEU A 72 9.37 -0.53 4.74
N VAL A 73 8.27 0.22 4.69
CA VAL A 73 7.88 1.19 5.71
C VAL A 73 6.84 0.59 6.65
N LEU A 74 5.72 0.11 6.10
CA LEU A 74 4.65 -0.48 6.94
C LEU A 74 5.01 -1.90 7.42
N LYS A 75 5.77 -2.68 6.64
CA LYS A 75 6.24 -4.03 7.03
C LYS A 75 5.11 -4.93 7.57
N PRO A 76 4.00 -5.14 6.84
CA PRO A 76 2.81 -5.84 7.34
C PRO A 76 3.09 -7.28 7.82
N PHE A 77 4.07 -7.97 7.23
CA PHE A 77 4.40 -9.37 7.55
C PHE A 77 5.59 -9.53 8.49
N GLY A 78 6.05 -8.45 9.13
CA GLY A 78 7.24 -8.51 9.98
C GLY A 78 8.52 -8.87 9.22
N LEU A 79 8.59 -8.55 7.92
CA LEU A 79 9.77 -8.76 7.08
C LEU A 79 10.96 -7.99 7.66
N LYS A 80 11.87 -8.71 8.34
CA LYS A 80 13.14 -8.19 8.83
C LYS A 80 14.16 -8.25 7.68
N PHE A 81 14.45 -7.11 7.07
CA PHE A 81 15.57 -6.94 6.14
C PHE A 81 16.70 -6.17 6.83
N PRO A 82 17.96 -6.68 6.87
CA PRO A 82 18.43 -7.96 6.33
C PRO A 82 17.96 -9.17 7.18
N PRO A 83 17.89 -10.39 6.60
CA PRO A 83 17.60 -11.59 7.37
C PRO A 83 18.65 -11.72 8.47
N SER A 84 18.21 -11.57 9.72
CA SER A 84 19.03 -11.87 10.88
C SER A 84 19.52 -13.31 10.73
N LYS A 85 20.84 -13.50 10.56
CA LYS A 85 21.46 -14.81 10.73
C LYS A 85 21.21 -15.25 12.17
N ARG A 86 20.20 -16.09 12.39
CA ARG A 86 20.06 -16.90 13.59
C ARG A 86 20.04 -18.35 13.16
#